data_AF-A0A379WDD0-F1
#
_entry.id   AF-A0A379WDD0-F1
#
_cell.length_a   1.000
_cell.length_b   1.000
_cell.length_c   1.000
_cell.angle_alpha   90.00
_cell.angle_beta   90.00
_cell.angle_gamma   90.00
#
_symmetry.space_group_name_H-M   'P 1'
#
loop_
_entity.id
_entity.type
_entity.pdbx_description
1 polymer ?
#
loop_
_entity_poly.entity_id
_entity_poly.type
_entity_poly.pdbx_seq_one_letter_code
_entity_poly.pdbx_strand_id
1 'polypeptide(L)'
;MELYEFHHLIVNGMGPDRSGFLSAFFALVGTHGLHVTSGLIWMAVLMVQVARRGLTSTNRTRIMCLSLFWHFLDVIWICVFTVVYLMGAM
;
A
#
# COMPACT_ATOMS: atom_id res chain seq x y z
N MET A 1 -9.39 16.82 -1.51
CA MET A 1 -10.62 16.71 -2.33
C MET A 1 -11.35 15.41 -1.98
N GLU A 2 -10.68 14.25 -2.02
CA GLU A 2 -11.26 12.95 -1.63
C GLU A 2 -11.72 12.88 -0.15
N LEU A 3 -10.92 13.40 0.79
CA LEU A 3 -11.28 13.47 2.23
C LEU A 3 -12.55 14.30 2.53
N TYR A 4 -12.86 15.28 1.68
CA TYR A 4 -14.05 16.13 1.85
C TYR A 4 -15.32 15.43 1.35
N GLU A 5 -15.22 14.63 0.28
CA GLU A 5 -16.32 13.78 -0.20
C GLU A 5 -16.62 12.62 0.75
N PHE A 6 -15.59 12.00 1.34
CA PHE A 6 -15.77 10.99 2.38
C PHE A 6 -16.52 11.55 3.60
N HIS A 7 -16.19 12.76 4.05
CA HIS A 7 -16.88 13.41 5.16
C HIS A 7 -18.32 13.82 4.81
N HIS A 8 -18.57 14.26 3.57
CA HIS A 8 -19.88 14.66 3.08
C HIS A 8 -20.85 13.48 2.87
N LEU A 9 -20.34 12.28 2.52
CA LEU A 9 -21.14 11.06 2.37
C LEU A 9 -21.47 10.39 3.72
N ILE A 10 -20.60 10.52 4.71
CA ILE A 10 -20.82 10.04 6.08
C ILE A 10 -21.90 10.87 6.80
N VAL A 11 -21.91 12.19 6.59
CA VAL A 11 -22.93 13.11 7.14
C VAL A 11 -24.32 12.88 6.54
N ASN A 12 -24.43 12.37 5.31
CA ASN A 12 -25.70 12.05 4.65
C ASN A 12 -26.27 10.66 4.99
N GLY A 13 -25.77 9.99 6.04
CA GLY A 13 -26.37 8.76 6.58
C GLY A 13 -26.04 7.48 5.82
N MET A 14 -25.07 7.50 4.89
CA MET A 14 -24.54 6.30 4.23
C MET A 14 -23.30 5.80 4.98
N GLY A 15 -23.50 5.38 6.23
CA GLY A 15 -22.45 4.82 7.07
C GLY A 15 -22.00 3.41 6.63
N PRO A 16 -20.87 2.93 7.17
CA PRO A 16 -20.20 1.66 6.83
C PRO A 16 -21.00 0.36 7.08
N ASP A 17 -22.28 0.47 7.44
CA ASP A 17 -23.20 -0.64 7.72
C ASP A 17 -23.93 -1.15 6.46
N ARG A 18 -23.81 -0.48 5.30
CA ARG A 18 -24.63 -0.81 4.11
C ARG A 18 -23.99 -1.79 3.11
N SER A 19 -22.66 -1.95 3.09
CA SER A 19 -22.04 -2.84 2.10
C SER A 19 -20.64 -3.29 2.51
N GLY A 20 -20.42 -4.61 2.58
CA GLY A 20 -19.12 -5.22 2.87
C GLY A 20 -18.00 -4.81 1.89
N PHE A 21 -18.36 -4.27 0.72
CA PHE A 21 -17.43 -3.77 -0.28
C PHE A 21 -16.57 -2.60 0.23
N LEU A 22 -17.15 -1.62 0.93
CA LEU A 22 -16.43 -0.42 1.38
C LEU A 22 -15.50 -0.74 2.57
N SER A 23 -15.93 -1.62 3.48
CA SER A 23 -15.10 -2.09 4.60
C SER A 23 -13.95 -2.97 4.11
N ALA A 24 -14.19 -3.86 3.13
CA ALA A 24 -13.13 -4.66 2.52
C ALA A 24 -12.13 -3.77 1.78
N PHE A 25 -12.60 -2.73 1.08
CA PHE A 25 -11.74 -1.75 0.42
C PHE A 25 -10.83 -1.01 1.41
N PHE A 26 -11.40 -0.46 2.51
CA PHE A 26 -10.60 0.26 3.51
C PHE A 26 -9.59 -0.66 4.22
N ALA A 27 -9.97 -1.89 4.55
CA ALA A 27 -9.05 -2.86 5.15
C ALA A 27 -7.92 -3.24 4.18
N LEU A 28 -8.24 -3.43 2.90
CA LEU A 28 -7.27 -3.79 1.86
C LEU A 28 -6.30 -2.62 1.55
N VAL A 29 -6.83 -1.41 1.34
CA VAL A 29 -6.00 -0.22 1.11
C VAL A 29 -5.20 0.15 2.36
N GLY A 30 -5.79 0.02 3.55
CA GLY A 30 -5.11 0.26 4.82
C GLY A 30 -3.96 -0.71 5.06
N THR A 31 -4.17 -2.02 4.87
CA THR A 31 -3.10 -3.03 5.00
C THR A 31 -2.00 -2.84 3.95
N HIS A 32 -2.36 -2.40 2.74
CA HIS A 32 -1.41 -2.04 1.69
C HIS A 32 -0.56 -0.82 2.06
N GLY A 33 -1.18 0.27 2.52
CA GLY A 33 -0.47 1.46 2.96
C GLY A 33 0.49 1.19 4.12
N LEU A 34 0.09 0.35 5.08
CA LEU A 34 0.97 -0.12 6.16
C LEU A 34 2.15 -0.96 5.63
N HIS A 35 1.92 -1.80 4.63
CA HIS A 35 3.00 -2.56 3.99
C HIS A 35 3.98 -1.65 3.25
N VAL A 36 3.51 -0.70 2.42
CA VAL A 36 4.37 0.25 1.69
C VAL A 36 5.22 1.08 2.65
N THR A 37 4.61 1.59 3.72
CA THR A 37 5.35 2.38 4.74
C THR A 37 6.41 1.54 5.45
N SER A 38 6.12 0.27 5.78
CA SER A 38 7.14 -0.63 6.34
C SER A 38 8.30 -0.90 5.36
N GLY A 39 8.00 -1.07 4.07
CA GLY A 39 9.01 -1.24 3.02
C GLY A 39 9.88 0.01 2.84
N LEU A 40 9.29 1.20 2.91
CA LEU A 40 10.00 2.48 2.80
C LEU A 40 10.95 2.69 3.99
N ILE A 41 10.51 2.36 5.21
CA ILE A 41 11.35 2.40 6.41
C ILE A 41 12.54 1.44 6.25
N TRP A 42 12.30 0.22 5.76
CA TRP A 42 13.37 -0.74 5.52
C TRP A 42 14.36 -0.23 4.46
N MET A 43 13.86 0.38 3.38
CA MET A 43 14.70 0.99 2.35
C MET A 43 15.58 2.11 2.91
N ALA A 44 15.02 2.98 3.75
CA ALA A 44 15.75 4.07 4.41
C ALA A 44 16.85 3.54 5.35
N VAL A 45 16.55 2.51 6.15
CA VAL A 45 17.53 1.86 7.04
C VAL A 45 18.67 1.24 6.23
N LEU A 46 18.35 0.55 5.13
CA LEU A 46 19.36 -0.03 4.24
C LEU A 46 20.21 1.04 3.57
N MET A 47 19.62 2.17 3.15
CA MET A 47 20.35 3.28 2.55
C MET A 47 21.39 3.85 3.53
N VAL A 48 21.00 4.08 4.80
CA VAL A 48 21.91 4.52 5.86
C VAL A 48 22.99 3.47 6.14
N GLN A 49 22.63 2.19 6.14
CA GLN A 49 23.56 1.09 6.41
C GLN A 49 24.59 0.90 5.28
N VAL A 50 24.18 1.07 4.02
CA VAL A 50 25.06 1.08 2.84
C VAL A 50 25.97 2.31 2.87
N ALA A 51 25.46 3.50 3.20
CA ALA A 51 26.27 4.71 3.30
C ALA A 51 27.38 4.59 4.37
N ARG A 52 27.14 3.87 5.47
CA ARG A 52 28.11 3.71 6.56
C ARG A 52 29.06 2.51 6.41
N ARG A 53 28.62 1.38 5.85
CA ARG A 53 29.41 0.13 5.76
C ARG A 53 29.82 -0.26 4.33
N GLY A 54 29.43 0.52 3.33
CA GLY A 54 29.68 0.20 1.92
C GLY A 54 28.80 -0.95 1.40
N LEU A 55 28.98 -1.30 0.12
CA LEU A 55 28.31 -2.45 -0.51
C LEU A 55 28.93 -3.77 -0.01
N THR A 56 28.44 -4.25 1.13
CA THR A 56 28.68 -5.63 1.58
C THR A 56 27.74 -6.59 0.86
N SER A 57 28.19 -7.84 0.63
CA SER A 57 27.39 -8.88 -0.05
C SER A 57 26.02 -9.09 0.62
N THR A 58 25.97 -8.95 1.95
CA THR A 58 24.74 -8.99 2.76
C THR A 58 23.72 -7.90 2.39
N ASN A 59 24.17 -6.66 2.14
CA ASN A 59 23.27 -5.56 1.77
C ASN A 59 22.67 -5.79 0.38
N ARG A 60 23.43 -6.40 -0.55
CA ARG A 60 22.96 -6.73 -1.90
C ARG A 60 21.84 -7.77 -1.87
N THR A 61 21.96 -8.80 -1.03
CA THR A 61 20.89 -9.78 -0.80
C THR A 61 19.65 -9.13 -0.18
N ARG A 62 19.82 -8.22 0.79
CA ARG A 62 18.70 -7.50 1.42
C ARG A 62 17.93 -6.64 0.42
N ILE A 63 18.62 -5.93 -0.47
CA ILE A 63 18.01 -5.12 -1.54
C ILE A 63 17.28 -6.01 -2.55
N MET A 64 17.84 -7.17 -2.91
CA MET A 64 17.19 -8.09 -3.85
C MET A 64 15.87 -8.64 -3.27
N CYS A 65 15.86 -9.02 -1.99
CA CYS A 65 14.63 -9.40 -1.29
C CYS A 65 13.61 -8.25 -1.24
N LEU A 66 14.06 -7.02 -0.90
CA LEU A 66 13.19 -5.85 -0.84
C LEU A 66 12.59 -5.54 -2.22
N SER A 67 13.39 -5.63 -3.28
CA SER A 67 12.93 -5.42 -4.65
C SER A 67 11.88 -6.46 -5.06
N LEU A 68 12.06 -7.72 -4.71
CA LEU A 68 11.10 -8.77 -5.01
C LEU A 68 9.78 -8.54 -4.26
N PHE A 69 9.87 -8.14 -2.98
CA PHE A 69 8.71 -7.79 -2.16
C PHE A 69 7.96 -6.56 -2.72
N TRP A 70 8.69 -5.53 -3.15
CA TRP A 70 8.10 -4.32 -3.74
C TRP A 70 7.37 -4.62 -5.05
N HIS A 71 7.97 -5.46 -5.90
CA HIS A 71 7.36 -5.85 -7.16
C HIS A 71 6.08 -6.66 -6.95
N PHE A 72 6.08 -7.57 -5.97
CA PHE A 72 4.88 -8.33 -5.62
C PHE A 72 3.74 -7.41 -5.14
N LEU A 73 4.08 -6.40 -4.34
CA LEU A 73 3.12 -5.42 -3.83
C LEU A 73 2.52 -4.56 -4.95
N ASP A 74 3.34 -4.11 -5.90
CA ASP A 74 2.91 -3.35 -7.08
C ASP A 74 1.93 -4.17 -7.95
N VAL A 75 2.23 -5.45 -8.20
CA VAL A 75 1.35 -6.35 -8.97
C VAL A 75 -0.01 -6.53 -8.31
N ILE A 76 -0.05 -6.76 -6.99
CA ILE A 76 -1.33 -6.87 -6.25
C ILE A 76 -2.11 -5.57 -6.36
N TRP A 77 -1.44 -4.42 -6.23
CA TRP A 77 -2.08 -3.12 -6.32
C TRP A 77 -2.73 -2.89 -7.68
N ILE A 78 -2.04 -3.22 -8.77
CA ILE A 78 -2.59 -3.11 -10.13
C ILE A 78 -3.83 -4.00 -10.31
N CYS A 79 -3.78 -5.25 -9.83
CA CYS A 79 -4.93 -6.16 -9.86
C CYS A 79 -6.12 -5.60 -9.07
N VAL A 80 -5.87 -5.08 -7.87
CA VAL A 80 -6.88 -4.48 -6.99
C VAL A 80 -7.49 -3.23 -7.63
N PHE A 81 -6.66 -2.33 -8.16
CA PHE A 81 -7.13 -1.13 -8.83
C PHE A 81 -7.98 -1.50 -10.05
N THR A 82 -7.55 -2.46 -10.85
CA THR A 82 -8.31 -2.91 -12.02
C THR A 82 -9.65 -3.54 -11.61
N VAL A 83 -9.67 -4.45 -10.64
CA VAL A 83 -10.91 -5.15 -10.25
C VAL A 83 -11.85 -4.26 -9.44
N VAL A 84 -11.33 -3.43 -8.54
CA VAL A 84 -12.16 -2.64 -7.62
C VAL A 84 -12.54 -1.29 -8.23
N TYR A 85 -11.58 -0.54 -8.78
CA TYR A 85 -11.86 0.77 -9.35
C TYR A 85 -12.49 0.66 -10.74
N LEU A 86 -11.99 -0.19 -11.64
CA LEU A 86 -12.51 -0.27 -13.00
C LEU A 86 -13.85 -1.00 -13.07
N MET A 87 -14.00 -2.10 -12.33
CA MET A 87 -15.25 -2.88 -12.31
C MET A 87 -16.32 -2.27 -11.40
N GLY A 88 -15.94 -1.44 -10.43
CA GLY A 88 -16.88 -0.64 -9.64
C GLY A 88 -17.31 0.67 -10.30
N ALA A 89 -16.59 1.13 -11.34
CA ALA A 89 -16.93 2.32 -12.12
C ALA A 89 -17.76 2.02 -13.39
N MET A 90 -17.91 0.75 -13.77
CA MET A 90 -18.90 0.27 -14.75
C MET A 90 -20.20 -0.10 -14.06
#